data_AF-A0A7J4F9Q9-F1
#
_entry.id   AF-A0A7J4F9Q9-F1
#
_cell.length_a   1.000
_cell.length_b   1.000
_cell.length_c   1.000
_cell.angle_alpha   90.00
_cell.angle_beta   90.00
_cell.angle_gamma   90.00
#
_symmetry.space_group_name_H-M   'P 1'
#
loop_
_entity.id
_entity.type
_entity.pdbx_description
1 polymer ?
#
loop_
_entity_poly.entity_id
_entity_poly.type
_entity_poly.pdbx_seq_one_letter_code
_entity_poly.pdbx_strand_id
1 'polypeptide(L)'
;MEILTGEVIYRLIEDYQEWNERVCREIDEDSRERLAYPGSVRILPDHVFRLSKPAIVGVRVLVGSLRPGLRLMREDGRPAGTVRSIRSGEQTLQRAIAGDEVAIALEGVTVGRQIKVGDVLYVDIPERHVKDLRCLELSYDEEEALEMIIRIKRRDNQYWGM
;
A
#
# COMPACT_ATOMS: atom_id res chain seq x y z
N MET A 1 30.20 -28.76 -4.51
CA MET A 1 30.54 -27.90 -3.36
C MET A 1 31.35 -26.75 -3.94
N GLU A 2 30.66 -25.70 -4.37
CA GLU A 2 31.28 -24.58 -5.04
C GLU A 2 31.49 -23.45 -4.03
N ILE A 3 32.76 -23.11 -3.83
CA ILE A 3 33.20 -22.07 -2.92
C ILE A 3 33.49 -20.86 -3.80
N LEU A 4 32.68 -19.82 -3.65
CA LEU A 4 32.87 -18.54 -4.34
C LEU A 4 33.72 -17.63 -3.45
N THR A 5 35.00 -17.53 -3.79
CA THR A 5 35.92 -16.53 -3.24
C THR A 5 36.03 -15.35 -4.21
N GLY A 6 35.70 -14.15 -3.74
CA GLY A 6 35.82 -12.90 -4.51
C GLY A 6 36.17 -11.71 -3.61
N GLU A 7 37.26 -11.01 -3.94
CA GLU A 7 37.91 -9.94 -3.15
C GLU A 7 37.27 -8.54 -3.27
N VAL A 8 36.06 -8.39 -3.83
CA VAL A 8 35.46 -7.06 -4.06
C VAL A 8 33.97 -7.05 -3.75
N ILE A 9 33.60 -6.28 -2.73
CA ILE A 9 32.26 -6.15 -2.14
C ILE A 9 31.16 -5.82 -3.18
N TYR A 10 31.50 -5.08 -4.25
CA TYR A 10 30.53 -4.61 -5.26
C TYR A 10 29.96 -5.72 -6.15
N ARG A 11 30.71 -6.81 -6.38
CA ARG A 11 30.30 -7.88 -7.31
C ARG A 11 29.29 -8.86 -6.70
N LEU A 12 29.20 -8.90 -5.38
CA LEU A 12 28.19 -9.69 -4.65
C LEU A 12 26.79 -9.08 -4.69
N ILE A 13 26.70 -7.77 -4.93
CA ILE A 13 25.43 -7.04 -5.04
C ILE A 13 24.80 -7.29 -6.42
N GLU A 14 25.62 -7.30 -7.48
CA GLU A 14 25.15 -7.55 -8.86
C GLU A 14 24.69 -9.01 -9.08
N ASP A 15 25.44 -10.00 -8.58
CA ASP A 15 25.08 -11.43 -8.72
C ASP A 15 23.81 -11.81 -7.93
N TYR A 16 23.57 -11.11 -6.81
CA TYR A 16 22.33 -11.25 -6.03
C TYR A 16 21.13 -10.61 -6.76
N GLN A 17 21.32 -9.47 -7.42
CA GLN A 17 20.27 -8.84 -8.23
C GLN A 17 19.85 -9.70 -9.42
N GLU A 18 20.79 -10.33 -10.14
CA GLU A 18 20.46 -11.19 -11.29
C GLU A 18 19.73 -12.49 -10.90
N TRP A 19 20.06 -13.10 -9.75
CA TRP A 19 19.34 -14.28 -9.26
C TRP A 19 17.93 -13.91 -8.76
N ASN A 20 17.78 -12.72 -8.15
CA ASN A 20 16.50 -12.22 -7.65
C ASN A 20 15.55 -11.80 -8.79
N GLU A 21 16.07 -11.14 -9.84
CA GLU A 21 15.31 -10.77 -11.04
C GLU A 21 14.68 -11.98 -11.74
N ARG A 22 15.38 -13.10 -11.77
CA ARG A 22 14.96 -14.30 -12.50
C ARG A 22 13.88 -15.10 -11.74
N VAL A 23 13.87 -15.06 -10.42
CA VAL A 23 12.86 -15.73 -9.58
C VAL A 23 11.63 -14.83 -9.35
N CYS A 24 11.82 -13.51 -9.22
CA CYS A 24 10.73 -12.54 -9.06
C CYS A 24 9.82 -12.47 -10.30
N ARG A 25 10.38 -12.60 -11.51
CA ARG A 25 9.63 -12.47 -12.77
C ARG A 25 8.60 -13.60 -13.01
N GLU A 26 8.78 -14.78 -12.40
CA GLU A 26 7.83 -15.90 -12.48
C GLU A 26 6.76 -15.89 -11.38
N ILE A 27 7.06 -15.30 -10.21
CA ILE A 27 6.12 -15.19 -9.08
C ILE A 27 5.20 -13.96 -9.24
N ASP A 28 5.66 -13.00 -10.05
CA ASP A 28 5.14 -11.66 -10.28
C ASP A 28 3.65 -11.62 -10.61
N GLU A 29 3.15 -12.38 -11.58
CA GLU A 29 1.79 -12.13 -12.10
C GLU A 29 0.69 -12.73 -11.22
N ASP A 30 0.92 -13.93 -10.66
CA ASP A 30 -0.08 -14.68 -9.88
C ASP A 30 -0.11 -14.27 -8.39
N SER A 31 1.05 -13.91 -7.82
CA SER A 31 1.15 -13.48 -6.41
C SER A 31 0.74 -12.01 -6.22
N ARG A 32 0.89 -11.17 -7.25
CA ARG A 32 0.46 -9.76 -7.25
C ARG A 32 -1.03 -9.59 -6.97
N GLU A 33 -1.88 -10.55 -7.34
CA GLU A 33 -3.32 -10.48 -7.08
C GLU A 33 -3.69 -10.64 -5.60
N ARG A 34 -2.87 -11.34 -4.82
CA ARG A 34 -3.18 -11.67 -3.40
C ARG A 34 -2.45 -10.79 -2.39
N LEU A 35 -1.31 -10.20 -2.75
CA LEU A 35 -0.51 -9.36 -1.86
C LEU A 35 -1.04 -7.92 -1.79
N ALA A 36 -1.28 -7.44 -0.57
CA ALA A 36 -1.62 -6.04 -0.32
C ALA A 36 -0.36 -5.18 -0.45
N TYR A 37 -0.29 -4.35 -1.50
CA TYR A 37 0.86 -3.48 -1.75
C TYR A 37 0.84 -2.24 -0.83
N PRO A 38 2.02 -1.70 -0.47
CA PRO A 38 2.14 -0.41 0.21
C PRO A 38 1.56 0.67 -0.68
N GLY A 39 0.49 1.28 -0.16
CA GLY A 39 -0.20 2.34 -0.83
C GLY A 39 -0.56 3.43 0.16
N SER A 40 -0.50 4.67 -0.32
CA SER A 40 -0.96 5.83 0.43
C SER A 40 -1.89 6.66 -0.45
N VAL A 41 -2.98 7.12 0.16
CA VAL A 41 -4.02 7.90 -0.51
C VAL A 41 -4.37 9.08 0.35
N ARG A 42 -4.58 10.24 -0.27
CA ARG A 42 -4.96 11.46 0.42
C ARG A 42 -6.40 11.81 0.11
N ILE A 43 -7.18 12.13 1.14
CA ILE A 43 -8.55 12.60 0.95
C ILE A 43 -8.52 14.04 0.45
N LEU A 44 -9.16 14.29 -0.69
CA LEU A 44 -9.20 15.62 -1.30
C LEU A 44 -10.22 16.53 -0.56
N PRO A 45 -9.86 17.79 -0.26
CA PRO A 45 -10.81 18.80 0.22
C PRO A 45 -11.97 18.97 -0.77
N ASP A 46 -13.16 19.23 -0.24
CA ASP A 46 -14.39 19.48 -1.00
C ASP A 46 -14.92 18.32 -1.88
N HIS A 47 -14.27 17.15 -1.87
CA HIS A 47 -14.68 15.98 -2.63
C HIS A 47 -15.32 14.90 -1.74
N VAL A 48 -16.25 15.31 -0.87
CA VAL A 48 -16.99 14.39 -0.01
C VAL A 48 -18.44 14.31 -0.50
N PHE A 49 -18.75 13.25 -1.25
CA PHE A 49 -20.09 13.03 -1.78
C PHE A 49 -21.03 12.43 -0.74
N ARG A 50 -20.50 11.56 0.14
CA ARG A 50 -21.31 10.87 1.15
C ARG A 50 -20.53 10.66 2.44
N LEU A 51 -21.16 11.01 3.57
CA LEU A 51 -20.53 10.97 4.88
C LEU A 51 -20.47 9.56 5.50
N SER A 52 -21.46 8.68 5.24
CA SER A 52 -21.49 7.31 5.79
C SER A 52 -22.45 6.36 5.04
N LYS A 53 -22.31 5.05 5.30
CA LYS A 53 -23.15 3.93 4.84
C LYS A 53 -23.42 3.83 3.32
N PRO A 54 -22.41 3.61 2.45
CA PRO A 54 -20.96 3.77 2.64
C PRO A 54 -20.52 5.22 2.44
N ALA A 55 -19.40 5.61 3.05
CA ALA A 55 -18.80 6.91 2.83
C ALA A 55 -18.22 6.98 1.41
N ILE A 56 -18.45 8.07 0.68
CA ILE A 56 -17.92 8.26 -0.68
C ILE A 56 -17.09 9.52 -0.66
N VAL A 57 -15.78 9.33 -0.87
CA VAL A 57 -14.79 10.40 -0.81
C VAL A 57 -13.90 10.35 -2.04
N GLY A 58 -13.60 11.52 -2.60
CA GLY A 58 -12.54 11.70 -3.58
C GLY A 58 -11.19 11.60 -2.88
N VAL A 59 -10.34 10.73 -3.40
CA VAL A 59 -8.97 10.57 -2.93
C VAL A 59 -8.02 10.70 -4.09
N ARG A 60 -6.79 11.12 -3.78
CA ARG A 60 -5.67 11.08 -4.68
C ARG A 60 -4.71 9.99 -4.23
N VAL A 61 -4.36 9.08 -5.13
CA VAL A 61 -3.34 8.07 -4.84
C VAL A 61 -1.98 8.76 -4.88
N LEU A 62 -1.25 8.73 -3.77
CA LEU A 62 0.09 9.29 -3.68
C LEU A 62 1.12 8.26 -4.15
N VAL A 63 1.03 7.04 -3.62
CA VAL A 63 1.98 5.96 -3.87
C VAL A 63 1.25 4.63 -3.99
N GLY A 64 1.79 3.74 -4.81
CA GLY A 64 1.36 2.36 -4.95
C GLY A 64 0.11 2.21 -5.80
N SER A 65 -0.60 1.09 -5.59
CA SER A 65 -1.85 0.81 -6.28
C SER A 65 -2.98 0.50 -5.28
N LEU A 66 -4.12 1.15 -5.49
CA LEU A 66 -5.31 0.92 -4.68
C LEU A 66 -6.27 -0.04 -5.40
N ARG A 67 -6.76 -1.03 -4.66
CA ARG A 67 -7.74 -2.02 -5.15
C ARG A 67 -8.97 -2.08 -4.25
N PRO A 68 -10.16 -2.40 -4.79
CA PRO A 68 -11.31 -2.78 -3.98
C PRO A 68 -10.98 -3.99 -3.09
N GLY A 69 -11.54 -4.01 -1.88
CA GLY A 69 -11.31 -5.03 -0.86
C GLY A 69 -10.16 -4.72 0.11
N LEU A 70 -9.32 -3.72 -0.19
CA LEU A 70 -8.24 -3.32 0.71
C LEU A 70 -8.78 -2.58 1.94
N ARG A 71 -8.17 -2.87 3.09
CA ARG A 71 -8.39 -2.10 4.32
C ARG A 71 -7.46 -0.90 4.35
N LEU A 72 -7.97 0.22 4.82
CA LEU A 72 -7.19 1.43 5.03
C LEU A 72 -7.04 1.71 6.52
N MET A 73 -5.97 2.42 6.86
CA MET A 73 -5.66 2.92 8.19
C MET A 73 -5.23 4.39 8.12
N ARG A 74 -5.39 5.11 9.22
CA ARG A 74 -4.92 6.50 9.34
C ARG A 74 -3.45 6.53 9.79
N GLU A 75 -2.82 7.69 9.70
CA GLU A 75 -1.49 7.93 10.30
C GLU A 75 -1.47 7.65 11.82
N ASP A 76 -2.62 7.76 12.48
CA ASP A 76 -2.80 7.45 13.90
C ASP A 76 -2.85 5.93 14.20
N GLY A 77 -2.72 5.06 13.19
CA GLY A 77 -2.83 3.60 13.33
C GLY A 77 -4.26 3.06 13.40
N ARG A 78 -5.26 3.95 13.57
CA ARG A 78 -6.68 3.56 13.61
C ARG A 78 -7.19 3.12 12.23
N PRO A 79 -8.09 2.11 12.18
CA PRO A 79 -8.68 1.67 10.91
C PRO A 79 -9.56 2.78 10.30
N ALA A 80 -9.40 2.99 9.00
CA ALA A 80 -10.11 3.99 8.19
C ALA A 80 -11.23 3.37 7.32
N GLY A 81 -11.56 2.10 7.55
CA GLY A 81 -12.58 1.36 6.81
C GLY A 81 -12.00 0.49 5.69
N THR A 82 -12.89 -0.11 4.91
CA THR A 82 -12.53 -0.99 3.78
C THR A 82 -13.00 -0.39 2.47
N VAL A 83 -12.15 -0.40 1.44
CA VAL A 83 -12.50 0.06 0.10
C VAL A 83 -13.47 -0.93 -0.53
N ARG A 84 -14.69 -0.50 -0.81
CA ARG A 84 -15.72 -1.32 -1.46
C ARG A 84 -15.65 -1.25 -2.98
N SER A 85 -15.43 -0.05 -3.51
CA SER A 85 -15.35 0.20 -4.96
C SER A 85 -14.57 1.47 -5.23
N ILE A 86 -13.90 1.54 -6.37
CA ILE A 86 -13.15 2.69 -6.85
C ILE A 86 -13.83 3.18 -8.14
N ARG A 87 -14.04 4.49 -8.28
CA ARG A 87 -14.64 5.12 -9.45
C ARG A 87 -13.79 6.29 -9.92
N SER A 88 -13.63 6.43 -11.22
CA SER A 88 -13.04 7.59 -11.85
C SER A 88 -14.06 8.18 -12.83
N GLY A 89 -14.62 9.34 -12.47
CA GLY A 89 -15.74 9.94 -13.20
C GLY A 89 -16.94 8.98 -13.29
N GLU A 90 -17.28 8.56 -14.50
CA GLU A 90 -18.39 7.63 -14.78
C GLU A 90 -17.98 6.15 -14.79
N GLN A 91 -16.67 5.85 -14.78
CA GLN A 91 -16.16 4.48 -14.90
C GLN A 91 -15.79 3.89 -13.53
N THR A 92 -16.08 2.61 -13.33
CA THR A 92 -15.63 1.86 -12.14
C THR A 92 -14.28 1.22 -12.44
N LEU A 93 -13.28 1.51 -11.61
CA LEU A 93 -11.93 0.99 -11.75
C LEU A 93 -11.70 -0.18 -10.80
N GLN A 94 -11.01 -1.21 -11.28
CA GLN A 94 -10.55 -2.33 -10.43
C GLN A 94 -9.20 -2.01 -9.75
N ARG A 95 -8.47 -1.04 -10.29
CA ARG A 95 -7.16 -0.59 -9.78
C ARG A 95 -7.02 0.90 -10.06
N ALA A 96 -6.54 1.65 -9.06
CA ALA A 96 -6.07 3.02 -9.23
C ALA A 96 -4.55 3.05 -8.99
N ILE A 97 -3.82 3.82 -9.79
CA ILE A 97 -2.37 3.94 -9.71
C ILE A 97 -1.96 5.26 -9.06
N ALA A 98 -0.70 5.36 -8.64
CA ALA A 98 -0.13 6.61 -8.13
C ALA A 98 -0.36 7.76 -9.11
N GLY A 99 -0.80 8.90 -8.58
CA GLY A 99 -1.17 10.08 -9.35
C GLY A 99 -2.67 10.19 -9.67
N ASP A 100 -3.42 9.08 -9.66
CA ASP A 100 -4.84 9.09 -10.00
C ASP A 100 -5.70 9.78 -8.93
N GLU A 101 -6.68 10.56 -9.40
CA GLU A 101 -7.73 11.14 -8.57
C GLU A 101 -9.03 10.37 -8.79
N VAL A 102 -9.43 9.60 -7.77
CA VAL A 102 -10.55 8.66 -7.85
C VAL A 102 -11.48 8.81 -6.67
N ALA A 103 -12.78 8.59 -6.88
CA ALA A 103 -13.75 8.46 -5.82
C ALA A 103 -13.76 7.03 -5.28
N ILE A 104 -13.52 6.88 -3.98
CA ILE A 104 -13.58 5.58 -3.30
C ILE A 104 -14.81 5.50 -2.39
N ALA A 105 -15.45 4.34 -2.40
CA ALA A 105 -16.49 4.02 -1.43
C ALA A 105 -15.86 3.27 -0.26
N LEU A 106 -15.88 3.87 0.93
CA LEU A 106 -15.39 3.28 2.17
C LEU A 106 -16.55 2.75 3.01
N GLU A 107 -16.45 1.48 3.37
CA GLU A 107 -17.39 0.81 4.26
C GLU A 107 -16.87 0.76 5.70
N GLY A 108 -17.79 0.89 6.66
CA GLY A 108 -17.47 0.86 8.10
C GLY A 108 -16.89 2.15 8.67
N VAL A 109 -16.80 3.22 7.88
CA VAL A 109 -16.24 4.52 8.31
C VAL A 109 -17.22 5.68 8.14
N THR A 110 -17.08 6.71 8.96
CA THR A 110 -17.82 7.98 8.86
C THR A 110 -16.88 9.17 8.68
N VAL A 111 -17.06 9.91 7.59
CA VAL A 111 -16.33 11.15 7.28
C VAL A 111 -16.79 12.26 8.23
N GLY A 112 -15.83 12.99 8.80
CA GLY A 112 -16.04 14.02 9.81
C GLY A 112 -15.95 13.52 11.26
N ARG A 113 -16.06 12.21 11.51
CA ARG A 113 -15.93 11.62 12.85
C ARG A 113 -14.68 10.76 13.00
N GLN A 114 -14.47 9.81 12.08
CA GLN A 114 -13.33 8.89 12.13
C GLN A 114 -12.22 9.30 11.16
N ILE A 115 -12.60 9.76 9.97
CA ILE A 115 -11.68 10.30 8.95
C ILE A 115 -12.04 11.75 8.68
N LYS A 116 -11.03 12.62 8.51
CA LYS A 116 -11.23 14.02 8.16
C LYS A 116 -10.78 14.28 6.73
N VAL A 117 -11.31 15.35 6.16
CA VAL A 117 -10.92 15.78 4.82
C VAL A 117 -9.50 16.34 4.90
N GLY A 118 -8.63 15.94 3.96
CA GLY A 118 -7.21 16.28 3.99
C GLY A 118 -6.31 15.24 4.69
N ASP A 119 -6.88 14.28 5.43
CA ASP A 119 -6.12 13.19 6.05
C ASP A 119 -5.49 12.29 4.97
N VAL A 120 -4.31 11.74 5.30
CA VAL A 120 -3.66 10.68 4.53
C VAL A 120 -4.03 9.33 5.14
N LEU A 121 -4.50 8.43 4.28
CA LEU A 121 -4.78 7.05 4.60
C LEU A 121 -3.73 6.15 3.98
N TYR A 122 -3.36 5.11 4.70
CA TYR A 122 -2.40 4.10 4.29
C TYR A 122 -3.11 2.76 4.16
N VAL A 123 -2.59 1.88 3.30
CA VAL A 123 -3.09 0.51 3.23
C VAL A 123 -2.71 -0.23 4.52
N ASP A 124 -3.69 -0.91 5.12
CA ASP A 124 -3.50 -1.76 6.28
C ASP A 124 -2.88 -3.10 5.84
N ILE A 125 -1.56 -3.16 5.87
CA ILE A 125 -0.77 -4.34 5.50
C ILE A 125 -0.56 -5.23 6.73
N PRO A 126 -0.84 -6.54 6.66
CA PRO A 126 -0.52 -7.47 7.74
C PRO A 126 0.98 -7.81 7.76
N GLU A 127 1.51 -8.11 8.94
CA GLU A 127 2.96 -8.35 9.14
C GLU A 127 3.55 -9.42 8.21
N ARG A 128 2.80 -10.50 7.96
CA ARG A 128 3.19 -11.54 7.01
C ARG A 128 3.57 -10.97 5.63
N HIS A 129 2.73 -10.07 5.10
CA HIS A 129 2.96 -9.46 3.80
C HIS A 129 4.11 -8.46 3.83
N VAL A 130 4.46 -7.87 4.98
CA VAL A 130 5.65 -6.99 5.08
C VAL A 130 6.93 -7.77 4.84
N LYS A 131 7.01 -9.01 5.36
CA LYS A 131 8.17 -9.90 5.11
C LYS A 131 8.26 -10.27 3.63
N ASP A 132 7.12 -10.60 3.00
CA ASP A 132 7.05 -10.87 1.56
C ASP A 132 7.42 -9.63 0.72
N LEU A 133 6.92 -8.45 1.08
CA LEU A 133 7.20 -7.19 0.39
C LEU A 133 8.66 -6.76 0.47
N ARG A 134 9.35 -7.05 1.57
CA ARG A 134 10.80 -6.81 1.70
C ARG A 134 11.64 -7.73 0.83
N CYS A 135 11.09 -8.88 0.41
CA CYS A 135 11.73 -9.75 -0.56
C CYS A 135 11.50 -9.27 -2.00
N LEU A 136 10.51 -8.41 -2.25
CA LEU A 136 10.22 -7.83 -3.56
C LEU A 136 11.03 -6.55 -3.75
N GLU A 137 11.46 -6.27 -4.99
CA GLU A 137 12.00 -4.96 -5.35
C GLU A 137 10.87 -3.93 -5.42
N LEU A 138 10.76 -3.11 -4.39
CA LEU A 138 9.83 -1.98 -4.31
C LEU A 138 10.48 -0.75 -4.92
N SER A 139 9.68 0.12 -5.54
CA SER A 139 10.15 1.45 -5.93
C SER A 139 10.52 2.28 -4.69
N TYR A 140 11.39 3.29 -4.85
CA TYR A 140 11.80 4.17 -3.75
C TYR A 140 10.59 4.75 -2.99
N ASP A 141 9.58 5.22 -3.71
CA ASP A 141 8.33 5.74 -3.12
C ASP A 141 7.56 4.67 -2.34
N GLU A 142 7.52 3.43 -2.84
CA GLU A 142 6.82 2.31 -2.20
C GLU A 142 7.53 1.85 -0.93
N GLU A 143 8.86 1.86 -0.93
CA GLU A 143 9.68 1.57 0.24
C GLU A 143 9.47 2.63 1.34
N GLU A 144 9.48 3.92 0.98
CA GLU A 144 9.17 5.03 1.91
C GLU A 144 7.75 4.89 2.49
N ALA A 145 6.77 4.51 1.66
CA ALA A 145 5.40 4.26 2.11
C ALA A 145 5.32 3.05 3.06
N LEU A 146 6.07 1.98 2.78
CA LEU A 146 6.15 0.80 3.64
C LEU A 146 6.81 1.13 4.99
N GLU A 147 7.90 1.91 4.99
CA GLU A 147 8.56 2.38 6.21
C GLU A 147 7.60 3.22 7.07
N MET A 148 6.83 4.12 6.44
CA MET A 148 5.78 4.87 7.15
C MET A 148 4.73 3.95 7.76
N ILE A 149 4.24 2.96 7.00
CA ILE A 149 3.28 1.95 7.49
C ILE A 149 3.84 1.20 8.70
N ILE A 150 5.11 0.78 8.65
CA ILE A 150 5.80 0.12 9.75
C ILE A 150 5.91 1.05 10.97
N ARG A 151 6.26 2.32 10.78
CA ARG A 151 6.34 3.30 11.89
C ARG A 151 4.99 3.51 12.55
N ILE A 152 3.91 3.59 11.76
CA ILE A 152 2.53 3.72 12.27
C ILE A 152 2.14 2.49 13.09
N LYS A 153 2.39 1.28 12.56
CA LYS A 153 2.05 0.03 13.24
C LYS A 153 2.89 -0.22 14.49
N ARG A 154 4.17 0.16 14.49
CA ARG A 154 5.04 0.07 15.68
C ARG A 154 4.59 0.98 16.82
N ARG A 155 3.90 2.09 16.53
CA ARG A 155 3.31 2.95 17.58
C ARG A 155 2.14 2.27 18.30
N ASP A 156 1.35 1.48 17.59
CA ASP A 156 0.21 0.77 18.14
C ASP A 156 0.63 -0.57 18.78
N ASN A 157 1.65 -1.23 18.23
CA ASN A 157 2.14 -2.51 18.74
C ASN A 157 3.68 -2.59 18.65
N GLN A 158 4.35 -2.50 19.80
CA GLN A 158 5.81 -2.35 19.93
C GLN A 158 6.63 -3.52 19.34
N TYR A 159 5.99 -4.66 19.05
CA TYR A 159 6.60 -5.88 18.49
C TYR A 159 6.28 -6.11 17.00
N TRP A 160 5.68 -5.14 16.31
CA TRP A 160 5.27 -5.32 14.93
C TRP A 160 6.47 -5.28 13.97
N GLY A 161 6.68 -6.38 13.24
CA GLY A 161 7.77 -6.55 12.28
C GLY A 161 9.08 -7.08 12.88
N MET A 162 9.01 -7.93 13.91
CA MET A 162 10.15 -8.72 14.41
C MET A 162 10.21 -10.12 13.78
#